data_AF-A0A564SLG0-F1
#
_entry.id   AF-A0A564SLG0-F1
#
_cell.length_a   1.000
_cell.length_b   1.000
_cell.length_c   1.000
_cell.angle_alpha   90.00
_cell.angle_beta   90.00
_cell.angle_gamma   90.00
#
_symmetry.space_group_name_H-M   'P 1'
#
loop_
_entity.id
_entity.type
_entity.pdbx_description
1 polymer ?
#
loop_
_entity_poly.entity_id
_entity_poly.type
_entity_poly.pdbx_seq_one_letter_code
_entity_poly.pdbx_strand_id
1 'polypeptide(L)'
;MEQLPNINVEFVVGNNDLDFYKFLKENGGLPDIITCCRFSLHDASPLKDSLMDLSTTNVAGAVYDTYLNNFMNEDGSVNWLPVCADAHGFVVNKDLFEQ
;
A
#
# COMPACT_ATOMS: atom_id res chain seq x y z
N MET A 1 14.82 -19.47 11.55
CA MET A 1 15.64 -18.26 11.77
C MET A 1 14.64 -17.13 11.92
N GLU A 2 14.38 -16.66 13.14
CA GLU A 2 13.64 -15.40 13.30
C GLU A 2 14.52 -14.31 12.72
N GLN A 3 14.11 -13.70 11.62
CA GLN A 3 14.95 -12.76 10.88
C GLN A 3 15.20 -11.46 11.65
N LEU A 4 14.44 -11.18 12.72
CA LEU A 4 14.48 -9.94 13.49
C LEU A 4 14.21 -10.16 15.00
N PRO A 5 15.12 -10.81 15.76
CA PRO A 5 14.89 -11.21 17.15
C PRO A 5 14.78 -10.02 18.14
N ASN A 6 15.22 -8.83 17.73
CA ASN A 6 15.19 -7.62 18.55
C ASN A 6 14.00 -6.69 18.21
N ILE A 7 13.09 -7.13 17.34
CA ILE A 7 11.94 -6.33 16.91
C ILE A 7 10.69 -7.10 17.26
N ASN A 8 9.82 -6.48 18.05
CA ASN A 8 8.48 -6.98 18.26
C ASN A 8 7.58 -6.49 17.12
N VAL A 9 6.84 -7.40 16.48
CA VAL A 9 5.88 -7.06 15.42
C VAL A 9 4.48 -7.35 15.92
N GLU A 10 3.66 -6.32 16.03
CA GLU A 10 2.22 -6.44 16.31
C GLU A 10 1.44 -6.28 15.01
N PHE A 11 0.54 -7.23 14.73
CA PHE A 11 -0.34 -7.16 13.56
C PHE A 11 -1.72 -6.68 13.98
N VAL A 12 -2.13 -5.53 13.44
CA VAL A 12 -3.51 -5.03 13.54
C VAL A 12 -4.19 -5.27 12.19
N VAL A 13 -5.21 -6.13 12.19
CA VAL A 13 -5.90 -6.54 10.95
C VAL A 13 -7.24 -5.81 10.83
N GLY A 14 -7.39 -5.01 9.79
CA GLY A 14 -8.67 -4.45 9.37
C GLY A 14 -9.42 -5.39 8.42
N ASN A 15 -10.74 -5.40 8.46
CA ASN A 15 -11.59 -6.16 7.55
C ASN A 15 -11.94 -5.39 6.27
N ASN A 16 -11.80 -4.07 6.30
CA ASN A 16 -12.03 -3.17 5.17
C ASN A 16 -11.30 -1.84 5.40
N ASP A 17 -11.29 -1.00 4.36
CA ASP A 17 -10.56 0.28 4.35
C ASP A 17 -11.01 1.25 5.45
N LEU A 18 -12.26 1.15 5.94
CA LEU A 18 -12.76 2.00 7.03
C LEU A 18 -12.14 1.64 8.39
N ASP A 19 -11.64 0.42 8.56
CA ASP A 19 -11.05 -0.01 9.82
C ASP A 19 -9.72 0.70 10.09
N PHE A 20 -9.01 1.14 9.04
CA PHE A 20 -7.85 2.03 9.18
C PHE A 20 -8.23 3.38 9.82
N TYR A 21 -9.31 4.01 9.37
CA TYR A 21 -9.75 5.29 9.94
C TYR A 21 -10.27 5.14 11.37
N LYS A 22 -10.89 4.00 11.71
CA LYS A 22 -11.25 3.69 13.10
C LYS A 22 -10.01 3.56 13.96
N PHE A 23 -9.00 2.82 13.49
CA PHE A 23 -7.73 2.68 14.17
C PHE A 23 -7.08 4.04 14.47
N LEU A 24 -7.00 4.91 13.45
CA LEU A 24 -6.48 6.27 13.61
C LEU A 24 -7.21 7.05 14.72
N LYS A 25 -8.54 6.98 14.72
CA LYS A 25 -9.38 7.69 15.69
C LYS A 25 -9.20 7.16 17.11
N GLU A 26 -9.10 5.84 17.28
CA GLU A 26 -9.00 5.19 18.59
C GLU A 26 -7.61 5.32 19.21
N ASN A 27 -6.56 5.33 18.39
CA ASN A 27 -5.16 5.35 18.85
C ASN A 27 -4.53 6.75 18.80
N GLY A 28 -5.16 7.72 18.12
CA GLY A 28 -4.67 9.08 18.02
C GLY A 28 -3.40 9.23 17.17
N GLY A 29 -3.07 8.23 16.34
CA GLY A 29 -1.83 8.20 15.55
C GLY A 29 -1.82 7.10 14.49
N LEU A 30 -0.84 7.17 13.59
CA LEU A 30 -0.57 6.18 12.56
C LEU A 30 0.20 4.98 13.16
N PRO A 31 0.00 3.76 12.65
CA PRO A 31 0.93 2.66 12.91
C PRO A 31 2.23 2.88 12.14
N ASP A 32 3.30 2.16 12.51
CA ASP A 32 4.61 2.30 11.87
C ASP A 32 4.60 1.87 10.39
N ILE A 33 3.79 0.87 10.05
CA ILE A 33 3.62 0.35 8.69
C ILE A 33 2.14 0.14 8.41
N ILE A 34 1.67 0.63 7.27
CA ILE A 34 0.30 0.43 6.78
C ILE A 34 0.37 -0.38 5.49
N THR A 35 -0.40 -1.46 5.43
CA THR A 35 -0.64 -2.20 4.18
C THR A 35 -2.13 -2.23 3.91
N CYS A 36 -2.55 -1.76 2.73
CA CYS A 36 -3.96 -1.74 2.35
C CYS A 36 -4.07 -1.84 0.82
N CYS A 37 -4.88 -2.79 0.34
CA CYS A 37 -5.02 -3.11 -1.08
C CYS A 37 -5.74 -2.02 -1.88
N ARG A 38 -6.49 -1.14 -1.21
CA ARG A 38 -7.28 -0.08 -1.84
C ARG A 38 -7.01 1.31 -1.26
N PHE A 39 -5.83 1.49 -0.67
CA PHE A 39 -5.40 2.82 -0.25
C PHE A 39 -5.07 3.64 -1.50
N SER A 40 -5.99 4.50 -1.91
CA SER A 40 -5.77 5.32 -3.08
C SER A 40 -4.78 6.46 -2.76
N LEU A 41 -4.19 7.03 -3.80
CA LEU A 41 -3.41 8.27 -3.66
C LEU A 41 -4.24 9.38 -2.99
N HIS A 42 -5.55 9.42 -3.24
CA HIS A 42 -6.48 10.36 -2.60
C HIS A 42 -6.60 10.13 -1.09
N ASP A 43 -6.61 8.87 -0.63
CA ASP A 43 -6.68 8.54 0.79
C ASP A 43 -5.36 8.80 1.53
N ALA A 44 -4.24 8.65 0.82
CA ALA A 44 -2.90 8.93 1.32
C ALA A 44 -2.55 10.42 1.34
N SER A 45 -3.11 11.23 0.43
CA SER A 45 -2.76 12.63 0.26
C SER A 45 -2.89 13.47 1.54
N PRO A 46 -3.97 13.37 2.35
CA PRO A 46 -4.08 14.07 3.63
C PRO A 46 -3.04 13.63 4.67
N LEU A 47 -2.47 12.44 4.52
CA LEU A 47 -1.48 11.89 5.43
C LEU A 47 -0.04 12.18 4.99
N LYS A 48 0.16 12.75 3.79
CA LYS A 48 1.49 12.92 3.17
C LYS A 48 2.54 13.48 4.13
N ASP A 49 2.21 14.54 4.86
CA ASP A 49 3.14 15.20 5.79
C ASP A 49 3.51 14.34 7.01
N SER A 50 2.75 13.28 7.26
CA SER A 50 3.00 12.28 8.32
C SER A 50 3.65 11.00 7.80
N LEU A 51 3.83 10.86 6.48
CA LEU A 51 4.41 9.68 5.85
C LEU A 51 5.87 9.92 5.49
N MET A 52 6.69 8.87 5.61
CA MET A 52 8.09 8.90 5.19
C MET A 52 8.20 9.10 3.67
N ASP A 53 9.11 9.95 3.20
CA ASP A 53 9.49 10.00 1.79
C ASP A 53 10.50 8.88 1.48
N LEU A 54 10.12 8.00 0.57
CA LEU A 54 10.87 6.81 0.16
C LEU A 54 11.61 7.03 -1.16
N SER A 55 11.48 8.20 -1.81
CA SER A 55 11.98 8.50 -3.15
C SER A 55 13.49 8.23 -3.34
N THR A 56 14.28 8.36 -2.27
CA THR A 56 15.74 8.17 -2.28
C THR A 56 16.19 6.81 -1.76
N THR A 57 15.25 5.93 -1.38
CA THR A 57 15.55 4.62 -0.82
C THR A 57 15.77 3.57 -1.91
N ASN A 58 16.56 2.54 -1.61
CA ASN A 58 16.71 1.37 -2.48
C ASN A 58 15.38 0.61 -2.69
N VAL A 59 14.41 0.75 -1.78
CA VAL A 59 13.09 0.11 -1.88
C VAL A 59 12.28 0.69 -3.03
N ALA A 60 12.32 2.03 -3.23
CA ALA A 60 11.67 2.66 -4.38
C ALA A 60 12.28 2.18 -5.71
N GLY A 61 13.61 2.00 -5.74
CA GLY A 61 14.31 1.46 -6.92
C GLY A 61 14.02 -0.01 -7.26
N ALA A 62 13.33 -0.74 -6.39
CA ALA A 62 12.87 -2.10 -6.66
C ALA A 62 11.50 -2.16 -7.36
N VAL A 63 10.80 -1.02 -7.47
CA VAL A 63 9.51 -0.90 -8.15
C VAL A 63 9.72 -0.44 -9.60
N TYR A 64 8.99 -1.02 -10.55
CA TYR A 64 9.06 -0.56 -11.94
C TYR A 64 8.62 0.90 -12.06
N ASP A 65 9.38 1.70 -12.83
CA ASP A 65 9.12 3.13 -13.06
C ASP A 65 7.68 3.42 -13.48
N THR A 66 7.08 2.56 -14.30
CA THR A 66 5.69 2.72 -14.77
C THR A 66 4.69 2.74 -13.61
N TYR A 67 4.91 1.94 -12.56
CA TYR A 67 4.07 1.98 -11.38
C TYR A 67 4.47 3.14 -10.46
N LEU A 68 5.78 3.32 -10.24
CA LEU A 68 6.30 4.36 -9.35
C LEU A 68 5.82 5.77 -9.75
N ASN A 69 5.85 6.08 -11.04
CA ASN A 69 5.41 7.36 -11.58
C ASN A 69 3.92 7.66 -11.32
N ASN A 70 3.07 6.63 -11.15
CA ASN A 70 1.65 6.83 -10.83
C ASN A 70 1.42 7.21 -9.35
N PHE A 71 2.40 6.97 -8.47
CA PHE A 71 2.33 7.23 -7.03
C PHE A 71 3.29 8.33 -6.58
N MET A 72 4.02 8.93 -7.51
CA MET A 72 4.88 10.08 -7.25
C MET A 72 4.02 11.35 -7.13
N ASN A 73 4.25 12.11 -6.07
CA ASN A 73 3.60 13.39 -5.87
C ASN A 73 4.15 14.45 -6.84
N GLU A 74 3.45 15.58 -6.98
CA GLU A 74 3.87 16.68 -7.85
C GLU A 74 5.25 17.26 -7.51
N ASP A 75 5.66 17.16 -6.24
CA ASP A 75 6.98 17.61 -5.76
C ASP A 75 8.07 16.53 -5.89
N GLY A 76 7.76 15.37 -6.47
CA GLY A 76 8.69 14.26 -6.68
C GLY A 76 8.83 13.30 -5.50
N SER A 77 8.16 13.57 -4.36
CA SER A 77 8.18 12.65 -3.22
C SER A 77 7.40 11.36 -3.51
N VAL A 78 7.80 10.27 -2.86
CA VAL A 78 7.12 8.97 -2.93
C VAL A 78 6.85 8.49 -1.52
N ASN A 79 5.62 8.63 -1.05
CA ASN A 79 5.23 8.26 0.33
C ASN A 79 4.54 6.90 0.43
N TRP A 80 4.26 6.26 -0.70
CA TRP A 80 3.58 4.98 -0.78
C TRP A 80 4.14 4.15 -1.95
N LEU A 81 4.40 2.87 -1.69
CA LEU A 81 4.95 1.96 -2.69
C LEU A 81 3.95 0.83 -3.00
N PRO A 82 3.63 0.59 -4.28
CA PRO A 82 2.80 -0.54 -4.66
C PRO A 82 3.58 -1.84 -4.46
N VAL A 83 3.05 -2.74 -3.64
CA VAL A 83 3.61 -4.09 -3.43
C VAL A 83 2.90 -5.14 -4.30
N CYS A 84 1.62 -4.91 -4.62
CA CYS A 84 0.82 -5.75 -5.49
C CYS A 84 -0.08 -4.88 -6.38
N ALA A 85 -0.40 -5.39 -7.58
CA ALA A 85 -1.37 -4.78 -8.48
C ALA A 85 -2.49 -5.79 -8.75
N ASP A 86 -3.73 -5.37 -8.52
CA ASP A 86 -4.90 -6.16 -8.90
C ASP A 86 -5.27 -5.87 -10.36
N ALA A 87 -5.43 -6.93 -11.14
CA ALA A 87 -5.91 -6.86 -12.51
C ALA A 87 -7.34 -7.39 -12.58
N HIS A 88 -8.28 -6.57 -13.03
CA HIS A 88 -9.63 -7.03 -13.33
C HIS A 88 -9.63 -7.66 -14.73
N GLY A 89 -10.07 -8.91 -14.81
CA GLY A 89 -10.13 -9.65 -16.06
C GLY A 89 -11.42 -10.45 -16.20
N PHE A 90 -11.67 -10.94 -17.40
CA PHE A 90 -12.74 -11.90 -17.64
C PHE A 90 -12.21 -13.31 -17.47
N VAL A 91 -12.95 -14.13 -16.71
CA VAL A 91 -12.78 -15.58 -16.68
C VAL A 91 -13.99 -16.16 -17.42
N VAL A 92 -13.74 -16.88 -18.50
CA VAL A 92 -14.79 -17.45 -19.36
C VAL A 92 -14.75 -18.97 -19.32
N ASN A 93 -15.92 -19.60 -19.37
CA ASN A 93 -16.03 -21.06 -19.40
C ASN A 93 -15.78 -21.58 -20.82
N LYS A 94 -14.63 -22.22 -21.03
CA LYS A 94 -14.20 -22.79 -22.31
C LYS A 94 -15.29 -23.63 -23.00
N ASP A 95 -15.94 -24.54 -22.28
CA ASP A 95 -16.89 -25.51 -22.84
C ASP A 95 -18.19 -24.86 -23.35
N LEU A 96 -18.49 -23.62 -22.92
CA LEU A 96 -19.63 -22.86 -23.41
C LEU A 96 -19.33 -22.10 -24.71
N PHE A 97 -18.06 -21.90 -25.05
CA PHE A 97 -17.63 -21.02 -26.14
C PHE A 97 -16.85 -21.74 -27.25
N GLU A 98 -16.38 -22.97 -27.03
CA GLU A 98 -15.83 -23.84 -28.08
C GLU A 98 -16.93 -24.80 -28.57
N GLN A 99 -17.36 -24.65 -29.84
CA GLN A 99 -18.26 -25.59 -30.53
C GLN A 99 -17.47 -26.68 -31.26
#